data_AF-A0A953W560-F1
#
_entry.id   AF-A0A953W560-F1
#
_cell.length_a   1.000
_cell.length_b   1.000
_cell.length_c   1.000
_cell.angle_alpha   90.00
_cell.angle_beta   90.00
_cell.angle_gamma   90.00
#
_symmetry.space_group_name_H-M   'P 1'
#
loop_
_entity.id
_entity.type
_entity.pdbx_description
1 polymer ?
#
loop_
_entity_poly.entity_id
_entity_poly.type
_entity_poly.pdbx_seq_one_letter_code
_entity_poly.pdbx_strand_id
1 'polypeptide(L)'
;MEYAGFIVILILLWIRPEYMFLLFYVFANYLLVFLISDVWRLTWADAPAYALYSAINIAITLTIGAVVVALFKWIKTRKTGRDKELDREMERIRAELSVREGQPPTS
;
A
#
# COMPACT_ATOMS: atom_id res chain seq x y z
N MET A 1 -12.21 -14.08 -16.72
CA MET A 1 -12.10 -12.66 -16.29
C MET A 1 -11.79 -12.51 -14.80
N GLU A 2 -11.53 -13.58 -14.04
CA GLU A 2 -11.48 -13.53 -12.56
C GLU A 2 -10.23 -12.86 -11.98
N TYR A 3 -9.10 -12.83 -12.69
CA TYR A 3 -7.84 -12.30 -12.15
C TYR A 3 -7.60 -10.81 -12.43
N ALA A 4 -8.36 -10.20 -13.34
CA ALA A 4 -8.15 -8.81 -13.76
C ALA A 4 -8.37 -7.83 -12.58
N GLY A 5 -9.36 -8.10 -11.72
CA GLY A 5 -9.64 -7.27 -10.54
C GLY A 5 -8.48 -7.23 -9.54
N PHE A 6 -7.85 -8.38 -9.28
CA PHE A 6 -6.70 -8.47 -8.38
C PHE A 6 -5.47 -7.73 -8.92
N ILE A 7 -5.22 -7.82 -10.23
CA ILE A 7 -4.11 -7.10 -10.87
C ILE A 7 -4.32 -5.59 -10.76
N VAL A 8 -5.53 -5.10 -11.01
CA VAL A 8 -5.87 -3.67 -10.87
C VAL A 8 -5.67 -3.19 -9.43
N ILE A 9 -6.11 -3.97 -8.43
CA ILE A 9 -5.90 -3.66 -7.01
C ILE A 9 -4.40 -3.55 -6.69
N LEU A 10 -3.58 -4.49 -7.18
CA LEU A 10 -2.12 -4.46 -6.95
C LEU A 10 -1.47 -3.20 -7.54
N ILE A 11 -1.85 -2.81 -8.76
CA ILE A 11 -1.33 -1.59 -9.41
C ILE A 11 -1.72 -0.34 -8.61
N LEU A 12 -2.97 -0.26 -8.15
CA LEU A 12 -3.46 0.89 -7.39
C LEU A 12 -2.80 1.00 -6.02
N LEU A 13 -2.65 -0.13 -5.31
CA LEU A 13 -1.92 -0.17 -4.04
C LEU A 13 -0.43 0.12 -4.24
N TRP A 14 0.14 -0.22 -5.40
CA TRP A 14 1.50 0.19 -5.73
C TRP A 14 1.61 1.71 -5.86
N ILE A 15 0.63 2.40 -6.45
CA ILE A 15 0.65 3.88 -6.54
C ILE A 15 0.49 4.49 -5.15
N ARG A 16 -0.57 4.11 -4.42
CA ARG A 16 -0.83 4.55 -3.04
C ARG A 16 -1.07 3.35 -2.11
N PRO A 17 -0.06 2.94 -1.33
CA PRO A 17 -0.20 1.82 -0.40
C PRO A 17 -0.88 2.30 0.88
N GLU A 18 -2.19 2.49 0.85
CA GLU A 18 -3.00 2.91 1.99
C GLU A 18 -3.98 1.81 2.43
N TYR A 19 -4.05 1.53 3.73
CA TYR A 19 -4.92 0.48 4.27
C TYR A 19 -6.41 0.78 4.06
N MET A 20 -6.82 2.06 4.10
CA MET A 20 -8.20 2.45 3.80
C MET A 20 -8.58 2.19 2.34
N PHE A 21 -7.63 2.41 1.41
CA PHE A 21 -7.84 2.07 0.00
C PHE A 21 -7.98 0.57 -0.20
N LEU A 22 -7.14 -0.25 0.45
CA LEU A 22 -7.28 -1.71 0.43
C LEU A 22 -8.67 -2.15 0.93
N LEU A 23 -9.10 -1.64 2.09
CA LEU A 23 -10.42 -1.94 2.64
C LEU A 23 -11.53 -1.59 1.65
N PHE A 24 -11.52 -0.36 1.11
CA PHE A 24 -12.51 0.09 0.14
C PHE A 24 -12.57 -0.83 -1.09
N TYR A 25 -11.42 -1.17 -1.68
CA TYR A 25 -11.36 -1.99 -2.89
C TYR A 25 -11.85 -3.42 -2.66
N VAL A 26 -11.44 -4.06 -1.55
CA VAL A 26 -11.90 -5.41 -1.24
C VAL A 26 -13.42 -5.41 -1.02
N PHE A 27 -13.95 -4.50 -0.20
CA PHE A 27 -15.39 -4.43 0.02
C PHE A 27 -16.18 -4.10 -1.25
N ALA A 28 -15.72 -3.13 -2.06
CA ALA A 28 -16.38 -2.76 -3.30
C ALA A 28 -16.39 -3.91 -4.32
N ASN A 29 -15.31 -4.71 -4.38
CA ASN A 29 -15.23 -5.86 -5.28
C ASN A 29 -16.23 -6.96 -4.89
N TYR A 30 -16.25 -7.38 -3.62
CA TYR A 30 -17.20 -8.39 -3.15
C TYR A 30 -18.66 -7.91 -3.27
N LEU A 31 -18.92 -6.63 -3.00
CA LEU A 31 -20.24 -6.04 -3.19
C LEU A 31 -20.67 -6.05 -4.67
N LEU A 32 -19.77 -5.70 -5.60
CA LEU A 32 -20.04 -5.73 -7.03
C LEU A 32 -20.33 -7.16 -7.51
N VAL A 33 -19.52 -8.14 -7.10
CA VAL A 33 -19.74 -9.56 -7.44
C VAL A 33 -21.11 -10.02 -6.93
N PHE A 34 -21.43 -9.66 -5.68
CA PHE A 34 -22.72 -9.98 -5.09
C PHE A 34 -23.89 -9.38 -5.90
N LEU A 35 -23.83 -8.08 -6.21
CA LEU A 35 -24.89 -7.38 -6.94
C LEU A 35 -25.07 -7.86 -8.39
N ILE A 36 -23.97 -8.21 -9.07
CA ILE A 36 -23.99 -8.57 -10.50
C ILE A 36 -24.37 -10.05 -10.69
N SER A 37 -23.80 -10.96 -9.90
CA SER A 37 -23.93 -12.41 -10.13
C SER A 37 -24.82 -13.12 -9.13
N ASP A 38 -24.73 -12.76 -7.85
CA ASP A 38 -25.26 -13.63 -6.79
C ASP A 38 -26.66 -13.21 -6.29
N VAL A 39 -27.03 -11.93 -6.43
CA VAL A 39 -28.35 -11.39 -6.05
C VAL A 39 -29.51 -12.19 -6.63
N TRP A 40 -29.39 -12.66 -7.87
CA TRP A 40 -30.46 -13.39 -8.57
C TRP A 40 -30.40 -14.91 -8.36
N ARG A 41 -29.31 -15.42 -7.79
CA ARG A 41 -29.04 -16.87 -7.66
C ARG A 41 -29.20 -17.37 -6.22
N LEU A 42 -29.04 -16.50 -5.23
CA LEU A 42 -29.08 -16.89 -3.82
C LEU A 42 -30.50 -17.16 -3.33
N THR A 43 -30.69 -18.32 -2.72
CA THR A 43 -31.90 -18.60 -1.94
C THR A 43 -31.70 -18.24 -0.47
N TRP A 44 -32.80 -18.04 0.27
CA TRP A 44 -32.75 -17.77 1.72
C TRP A 44 -32.09 -18.90 2.53
N ALA A 45 -32.09 -20.13 2.02
CA ALA A 45 -31.45 -21.28 2.68
C ALA A 45 -29.92 -21.27 2.50
N ASP A 46 -29.43 -20.79 1.35
CA ASP A 46 -27.99 -20.77 1.04
C ASP A 46 -27.31 -19.48 1.50
N ALA A 47 -28.09 -18.43 1.76
CA ALA A 47 -27.60 -17.12 2.16
C ALA A 47 -26.68 -17.12 3.40
N PRO A 48 -26.96 -17.89 4.48
CA PRO A 48 -26.08 -17.91 5.65
C PRO A 48 -24.70 -18.52 5.35
N ALA A 49 -24.67 -19.62 4.59
CA ALA A 49 -23.43 -20.27 4.20
C ALA A 49 -22.61 -19.37 3.27
N TYR A 50 -23.25 -18.78 2.26
CA TYR A 50 -22.61 -17.82 1.35
C TYR A 50 -22.02 -16.61 2.09
N ALA A 51 -22.76 -16.04 3.05
CA ALA A 51 -22.30 -14.91 3.85
C ALA A 51 -21.06 -15.28 4.66
N LEU A 52 -21.03 -16.47 5.26
CA LEU A 52 -19.87 -16.96 6.02
C LEU A 52 -18.65 -17.16 5.11
N TYR A 53 -18.82 -17.84 3.97
CA TYR A 53 -17.72 -18.04 3.01
C TYR A 53 -17.18 -16.71 2.47
N SER A 54 -18.09 -15.77 2.14
CA SER A 54 -17.72 -14.42 1.70
C SER A 54 -16.94 -13.67 2.79
N ALA A 55 -17.38 -13.74 4.05
CA ALA A 55 -16.69 -13.10 5.16
C ALA A 55 -15.28 -13.67 5.37
N ILE A 56 -15.11 -14.99 5.30
CA ILE A 56 -13.81 -15.65 5.40
C ILE A 56 -12.91 -15.22 4.24
N ASN A 57 -13.42 -15.23 3.01
CA ASN A 57 -12.65 -14.82 1.83
C ASN A 57 -12.24 -13.34 1.87
N ILE A 58 -13.12 -12.46 2.35
CA ILE A 58 -12.80 -11.04 2.61
C ILE A 58 -11.68 -10.94 3.64
N ALA A 59 -11.78 -11.66 4.77
CA ALA A 59 -10.76 -11.62 5.82
C ALA A 59 -9.39 -12.10 5.32
N ILE A 60 -9.35 -13.19 4.55
CA ILE A 60 -8.11 -13.68 3.92
C ILE A 60 -7.55 -12.65 2.95
N THR A 61 -8.40 -12.09 2.08
CA THR A 61 -7.99 -11.10 1.08
C THR A 61 -7.42 -9.84 1.73
N LEU A 62 -8.06 -9.35 2.80
CA LEU A 62 -7.57 -8.21 3.58
C LEU A 62 -6.24 -8.52 4.26
N THR A 63 -6.09 -9.72 4.81
CA THR A 63 -4.84 -10.15 5.48
C THR A 63 -3.68 -10.16 4.48
N ILE A 64 -3.86 -10.80 3.32
CA ILE A 64 -2.86 -10.83 2.25
C ILE A 64 -2.58 -9.43 1.74
N GLY A 65 -3.62 -8.65 1.46
CA GLY A 65 -3.50 -7.27 0.99
C GLY A 65 -2.76 -6.36 1.98
N ALA A 66 -2.97 -6.54 3.28
CA ALA A 66 -2.31 -5.75 4.32
C ALA A 66 -0.80 -6.03 4.35
N VAL A 67 -0.39 -7.29 4.16
CA VAL A 67 1.01 -7.66 4.00
C VAL A 67 1.61 -6.99 2.76
N VAL A 68 0.89 -6.99 1.63
CA VAL A 68 1.33 -6.31 0.40
C VAL A 68 1.48 -4.80 0.61
N VAL A 69 0.52 -4.15 1.26
CA VAL A 69 0.59 -2.71 1.59
C VAL A 69 1.77 -2.41 2.50
N ALA A 70 2.01 -3.23 3.53
CA ALA A 70 3.16 -3.08 4.41
C ALA A 70 4.48 -3.21 3.65
N LEU A 71 4.59 -4.20 2.75
CA LEU A 71 5.76 -4.38 1.87
C LEU A 71 5.97 -3.17 0.95
N PHE A 72 4.92 -2.68 0.30
CA PHE A 72 5.02 -1.52 -0.59
C PHE A 72 5.39 -0.24 0.16
N LYS A 73 4.80 -0.01 1.34
CA LYS A 73 5.23 1.08 2.22
C LYS A 73 6.71 0.94 2.55
N TRP A 74 7.14 -0.23 3.01
CA TRP A 74 8.52 -0.48 3.40
C TRP A 74 9.51 -0.28 2.25
N ILE A 75 9.20 -0.77 1.05
CA ILE A 75 10.03 -0.56 -0.15
C ILE A 75 10.14 0.92 -0.47
N LYS A 76 9.04 1.68 -0.39
CA LYS A 76 9.02 3.11 -0.70
C LYS A 76 9.62 4.00 0.40
N THR A 77 9.53 3.60 1.66
CA THR A 77 10.05 4.38 2.81
C THR A 77 11.47 4.00 3.19
N ARG A 78 12.02 2.91 2.67
CA ARG A 78 13.45 2.63 2.82
C ARG A 78 14.21 3.76 2.14
N LYS A 79 14.82 4.65 2.93
CA LYS A 79 15.91 5.50 2.46
C LYS A 79 16.91 4.58 1.77
N THR A 80 17.03 4.75 0.46
CA THR A 80 18.01 4.01 -0.32
C THR A 80 19.40 4.33 0.25
N GLY A 81 20.36 3.40 0.21
CA GLY A 81 21.72 3.68 0.69
C GLY A 81 22.30 4.97 0.12
N ARG A 82 21.90 5.29 -1.12
CA ARG A 82 22.21 6.53 -1.85
C ARG A 82 21.66 7.80 -1.20
N ASP A 83 20.48 7.76 -0.56
CA ASP A 83 19.92 8.92 0.15
C ASP A 83 20.70 9.21 1.43
N LYS A 84 21.18 8.16 2.12
CA LYS A 84 22.05 8.31 3.29
C LYS A 84 23.44 8.85 2.91
N GLU A 85 23.91 8.52 1.72
CA GLU A 85 25.19 9.02 1.20
C GLU A 85 25.09 10.50 0.80
N LEU A 86 24.01 10.88 0.12
CA LEU A 86 23.69 12.28 -0.18
C LEU A 86 23.48 13.14 1.08
N ASP A 87 22.81 12.60 2.10
CA ASP A 87 22.67 13.28 3.40
C ASP A 87 24.05 13.53 4.06
N ARG A 88 24.96 12.54 3.99
CA ARG A 88 26.33 12.67 4.52
C ARG A 88 27.18 13.66 3.73
N GLU A 89 27.04 13.70 2.41
CA GLU A 89 27.74 14.67 1.57
C GLU A 89 27.25 16.09 1.87
N MET A 90 25.94 16.30 2.00
CA MET A 90 25.41 17.61 2.42
C MET A 90 25.89 18.03 3.81
N GLU A 91 25.94 17.10 4.78
CA GLU A 91 26.47 17.40 6.11
C GLU A 91 27.94 17.81 6.08
N ARG A 92 28.77 17.13 5.26
CA ARG A 92 30.18 17.52 5.06
C ARG A 92 30.31 18.90 4.46
N ILE A 93 29.55 19.21 3.39
CA ILE A 93 29.58 20.52 2.75
C ILE A 93 29.15 21.62 3.73
N ARG A 94 28.10 21.37 4.54
CA ARG A 94 27.66 22.32 5.56
C ARG A 94 28.73 22.55 6.64
N ALA A 95 29.41 21.48 7.08
CA ALA A 95 30.52 21.59 8.02
C ALA A 95 31.69 22.39 7.42
N GLU A 96 32.09 22.11 6.18
CA GLU A 96 33.16 22.84 5.48
C GLU A 96 32.83 24.34 5.30
N LEU A 97 31.59 24.67 4.96
CA LEU A 97 31.15 26.06 4.84
C LEU A 97 31.16 26.79 6.19
N SER A 98 30.71 26.14 7.27
CA SER A 98 30.73 26.72 8.62
C SER A 98 32.15 27.00 9.13
N VAL A 99 33.12 26.16 8.72
CA VAL A 99 34.54 26.36 9.04
C VAL A 99 35.12 27.53 8.24
N ARG A 100 34.72 27.69 6.97
CA ARG A 100 35.15 28.82 6.12
C ARG A 100 34.54 30.15 6.55
N GLU A 101 33.28 30.19 6.98
CA GLU A 101 32.63 31.41 7.48
C GLU A 101 33.17 31.85 8.86
N GLY A 102 33.72 30.93 9.66
CA GLY A 102 34.36 31.24 10.94
C GLY A 102 35.77 31.80 10.85
N GLN A 103 36.37 31.87 9.64
CA GLN A 103 37.74 32.33 9.45
C GLN A 103 37.72 33.83 9.10
N PRO A 104 38.20 34.73 9.99
CA PRO A 104 38.26 36.15 9.68
C PRO A 104 39.20 36.40 8.49
N PRO A 105 38.92 37.39 7.63
CA PRO A 105 39.74 37.65 6.44
C PRO A 105 41.18 37.87 6.88
N THR A 106 42.07 37.01 6.41
CA THR A 106 43.50 37.16 6.61
C THR A 106 43.95 38.42 5.86
N SER A 107 44.14 39.50 6.62
CA SER A 107 44.82 40.73 6.21
C SER A 107 46.31 40.51 6.04
#